data_AF-A0A833DCL5-F1
#
_entry.id   AF-A0A833DCL5-F1
#
_cell.length_a   1.000
_cell.length_b   1.000
_cell.length_c   1.000
_cell.angle_alpha   90.00
_cell.angle_beta   90.00
_cell.angle_gamma   90.00
#
_symmetry.space_group_name_H-M   'P 1'
#
loop_
_entity.id
_entity.type
_entity.pdbx_description
1 polymer ?
#
loop_
_entity_poly.entity_id
_entity_poly.type
_entity_poly.pdbx_seq_one_letter_code
_entity_poly.pdbx_strand_id
1 'polypeptide(L)'
;MNQLVECVPNFSEGRDKDKIKQITDSIEKISGVEVLDVDIGSDTNRTVVTFIGSPSSVEEAAFQAVTKASELIDMRKHGGAHPRMGATDVCPFVPVSDVSMEDCVNIAKKVGKRIGEELEIPVYLYENAATTDDRQNLTNVRAGEYEGLKEKLVEPNWRPDYGSTKFNARSGATAVGAREFLIAYNVNLNTTDRTYANEIAYEIRERGRWKRTGNIDPFYYKGDVVRFKEGKYPDGNSDFVGSSLDELAKHYKETTGKDLRERYLSLGLDPDNLIGKPVYKDGKFTNVKGLGWVIPEYNRAQISMNLTNYRIASIHHIFDTACEEAKKRGLRVTGSEIVGLIPYDAMKMAAEHYLLKMHKSSGLPVPDLMNVAVQSLGLCDVGDFNPKDKVLGMPKVDGNLANRVTFDFVDEVSRDSPAPGGGSVAALSGALGAALGIMVANLSTSKAGFEDQKERLNEIASKGQTVKDALIKAIDEDTSAFDQVIKAMRMPKDTDADKKSRETAMQEGYQIATQVPLETVKHCRDALQICSEISKLMDDGMASDVGSGALMANAGAKAAAYNVRINLKSIKNKKFCKTTGNKLGKLIDECNLLTELVIQNVDKTL
;
A
#
# COMPACT_ATOMS: atom_id res chain seq x y z
N MET A 1 -6.45 -8.77 9.42
CA MET A 1 -6.02 -7.47 8.87
C MET A 1 -7.26 -6.84 8.26
N ASN A 2 -7.45 -5.53 8.43
CA ASN A 2 -8.65 -4.85 7.95
C ASN A 2 -8.42 -4.44 6.49
N GLN A 3 -9.31 -4.89 5.60
CA GLN A 3 -9.30 -4.46 4.21
C GLN A 3 -9.45 -2.95 4.14
N LEU A 4 -8.54 -2.28 3.43
CA LEU A 4 -8.51 -0.83 3.34
C LEU A 4 -8.46 -0.37 1.88
N VAL A 5 -9.41 0.48 1.54
CA VAL A 5 -9.53 1.16 0.24
C VAL A 5 -9.44 2.65 0.48
N GLU A 6 -8.66 3.34 -0.35
CA GLU A 6 -8.69 4.80 -0.44
C GLU A 6 -9.65 5.22 -1.56
N CYS A 7 -10.43 6.26 -1.31
CA CYS A 7 -11.20 6.94 -2.33
C CYS A 7 -10.82 8.43 -2.36
N VAL A 8 -10.61 8.96 -3.56
CA VAL A 8 -10.08 10.32 -3.76
C VAL A 8 -10.99 11.15 -4.67
N PRO A 9 -12.24 11.48 -4.28
CA PRO A 9 -13.17 12.17 -5.16
C PRO A 9 -12.82 13.64 -5.48
N ASN A 10 -13.22 13.93 -6.71
CA ASN A 10 -13.16 15.06 -7.63
C ASN A 10 -14.09 16.26 -7.52
N PHE A 11 -14.25 17.02 -6.44
CA PHE A 11 -15.37 17.98 -6.40
C PHE A 11 -15.06 19.30 -7.11
N SER A 12 -15.96 19.73 -8.00
CA SER A 12 -15.89 21.02 -8.73
C SER A 12 -16.38 22.18 -7.85
N GLU A 13 -15.72 22.38 -6.71
CA GLU A 13 -15.92 23.52 -5.79
C GLU A 13 -14.63 23.72 -5.01
N GLY A 14 -14.09 24.94 -4.98
CA GLY A 14 -12.87 25.28 -4.24
C GLY A 14 -12.96 26.61 -3.48
N ARG A 15 -14.14 27.23 -3.43
CA ARG A 15 -14.32 28.59 -2.90
C ARG A 15 -15.35 28.62 -1.77
N ASP A 16 -16.46 27.91 -1.93
CA ASP A 16 -17.53 27.82 -0.96
C ASP A 16 -17.23 26.73 0.08
N LYS A 17 -16.64 27.15 1.21
CA LYS A 17 -16.27 26.24 2.30
C LYS A 17 -17.47 25.54 2.93
N ASP A 18 -18.66 26.16 2.91
CA ASP A 18 -19.86 25.57 3.50
C ASP A 18 -20.39 24.41 2.66
N LYS A 19 -20.29 24.51 1.33
CA LYS A 19 -20.60 23.36 0.45
C LYS A 19 -19.60 22.24 0.62
N ILE A 20 -18.30 22.56 0.64
CA ILE A 20 -17.23 21.58 0.83
C ILE A 20 -17.45 20.83 2.14
N LYS A 21 -17.72 21.56 3.22
CA LYS A 21 -17.99 20.98 4.54
C LYS A 21 -19.22 20.07 4.52
N GLN A 22 -20.31 20.46 3.86
CA GLN A 22 -21.49 19.60 3.77
C GLN A 22 -21.22 18.29 3.01
N ILE A 23 -20.34 18.32 2.00
CA ILE A 23 -19.90 17.12 1.28
C ILE A 23 -19.04 16.24 2.22
N THR A 24 -18.06 16.80 2.91
CA THR A 24 -17.20 16.04 3.85
C THR A 24 -17.99 15.47 5.03
N ASP A 25 -18.93 16.25 5.59
CA ASP A 25 -19.82 15.80 6.67
C ASP A 25 -20.69 14.60 6.23
N SER A 26 -20.97 14.45 4.92
CA SER A 26 -21.71 13.28 4.41
C SER A 26 -20.84 12.01 4.36
N ILE A 27 -19.53 12.17 4.18
CA ILE A 27 -18.53 11.10 4.21
C ILE A 27 -18.29 10.65 5.65
N GLU A 28 -18.04 11.59 6.55
CA GLU A 28 -17.74 11.34 7.98
C GLU A 28 -18.88 10.67 8.74
N LYS A 29 -20.13 10.82 8.26
CA LYS A 29 -21.30 10.13 8.84
C LYS A 29 -21.28 8.62 8.60
N ILE A 30 -20.50 8.12 7.65
CA ILE A 30 -20.45 6.69 7.34
C ILE A 30 -19.51 5.99 8.31
N SER A 31 -20.06 5.05 9.06
CA SER A 31 -19.29 4.26 10.02
C SER A 31 -18.17 3.49 9.34
N GLY A 32 -16.95 3.60 9.90
CA GLY A 32 -15.76 2.93 9.38
C GLY A 32 -15.09 3.65 8.21
N VAL A 33 -15.42 4.93 8.00
CA VAL A 33 -14.69 5.84 7.11
C VAL A 33 -13.94 6.89 7.91
N GLU A 34 -12.72 7.19 7.48
CA GLU A 34 -11.87 8.24 8.01
C GLU A 34 -11.48 9.19 6.87
N VAL A 35 -11.87 10.47 7.00
CA VAL A 35 -11.40 11.53 6.08
C VAL A 35 -10.00 11.93 6.50
N LEU A 36 -9.05 11.78 5.59
CA LEU A 36 -7.62 11.99 5.85
C LEU A 36 -7.15 13.37 5.42
N ASP A 37 -7.67 13.86 4.29
CA ASP A 37 -7.24 15.14 3.73
C ASP A 37 -8.35 15.78 2.89
N VAL A 38 -8.37 17.11 2.87
CA VAL A 38 -9.28 17.95 2.10
C VAL A 38 -8.48 19.09 1.49
N ASP A 39 -7.98 18.88 0.27
CA ASP A 39 -7.15 19.85 -0.45
C ASP A 39 -8.05 20.79 -1.27
N ILE A 40 -8.19 22.03 -0.80
CA ILE A 40 -9.06 23.07 -1.37
C ILE A 40 -8.26 23.99 -2.28
N GLY A 41 -8.44 23.85 -3.59
CA GLY A 41 -7.84 24.73 -4.59
C GLY A 41 -8.77 25.87 -5.00
N SER A 42 -8.57 27.06 -4.44
CA SER A 42 -9.41 28.23 -4.74
C SER A 42 -9.30 28.73 -6.20
N ASP A 43 -8.08 28.72 -6.74
CA ASP A 43 -7.79 29.13 -8.12
C ASP A 43 -8.24 28.08 -9.14
N THR A 44 -8.02 26.81 -8.83
CA THR A 44 -8.49 25.68 -9.65
C THR A 44 -10.01 25.48 -9.53
N ASN A 45 -10.64 26.06 -8.51
CA ASN A 45 -12.04 25.88 -8.13
C ASN A 45 -12.42 24.39 -8.04
N ARG A 46 -11.56 23.62 -7.37
CA ARG A 46 -11.66 22.17 -7.19
C ARG A 46 -11.21 21.81 -5.78
N THR A 47 -11.89 20.84 -5.18
CA THR A 47 -11.48 20.21 -3.92
C THR A 47 -11.23 18.73 -4.15
N VAL A 48 -10.06 18.26 -3.69
CA VAL A 48 -9.73 16.84 -3.63
C VAL A 48 -10.00 16.39 -2.20
N VAL A 49 -10.88 15.41 -2.02
CA VAL A 49 -11.09 14.80 -0.71
C VAL A 49 -10.46 13.42 -0.72
N THR A 50 -9.72 13.06 0.32
CA THR A 50 -9.10 11.75 0.49
C THR A 50 -9.67 11.10 1.73
N PHE A 51 -10.24 9.90 1.59
CA PHE A 51 -10.73 9.13 2.72
C PHE A 51 -10.46 7.64 2.55
N ILE A 52 -10.37 6.93 3.68
CA ILE A 52 -10.12 5.48 3.72
C ILE A 52 -11.21 4.76 4.50
N GLY A 53 -11.37 3.47 4.21
CA GLY A 53 -12.26 2.60 4.98
C GLY A 53 -12.35 1.20 4.38
N SER A 54 -13.26 0.40 4.94
CA SER A 54 -13.58 -0.91 4.37
C SER A 54 -14.20 -0.77 2.97
N PRO A 55 -14.09 -1.79 2.09
CA PRO A 55 -14.70 -1.76 0.75
C PRO A 55 -16.16 -1.30 0.74
N SER A 56 -16.99 -1.82 1.65
CA SER A 56 -18.42 -1.46 1.74
C SER A 56 -18.65 -0.05 2.30
N SER A 57 -17.85 0.37 3.29
CA SER A 57 -17.98 1.72 3.87
C SER A 57 -17.58 2.78 2.86
N VAL A 58 -16.52 2.55 2.11
CA VAL A 58 -16.02 3.46 1.07
C VAL A 58 -16.96 3.52 -0.12
N GLU A 59 -17.56 2.39 -0.53
CA GLU A 59 -18.61 2.34 -1.56
C GLU A 59 -19.77 3.29 -1.20
N GLU A 60 -20.28 3.20 0.03
CA GLU A 60 -21.41 4.02 0.48
C GLU A 60 -21.01 5.49 0.64
N ALA A 61 -19.87 5.78 1.26
CA ALA A 61 -19.41 7.15 1.46
C ALA A 61 -19.15 7.89 0.14
N ALA A 62 -18.56 7.21 -0.86
CA ALA A 62 -18.38 7.78 -2.19
C ALA A 62 -19.72 8.14 -2.83
N PHE A 63 -20.69 7.24 -2.80
CA PHE A 63 -22.01 7.49 -3.36
C PHE A 63 -22.74 8.66 -2.66
N GLN A 64 -22.71 8.71 -1.32
CA GLN A 64 -23.31 9.81 -0.55
C GLN A 64 -22.65 11.16 -0.85
N ALA A 65 -21.32 11.18 -0.99
CA ALA A 65 -20.59 12.39 -1.33
C ALA A 65 -20.94 12.90 -2.73
N VAL A 66 -21.05 12.00 -3.73
CA VAL A 66 -21.49 12.38 -5.09
C VAL A 66 -22.94 12.87 -5.08
N THR A 67 -23.82 12.22 -4.33
CA THR A 67 -25.21 12.65 -4.16
C THR A 67 -25.25 14.07 -3.61
N LYS A 68 -24.55 14.33 -2.49
CA LYS A 68 -24.49 15.65 -1.86
C LYS A 68 -23.86 16.71 -2.78
N ALA A 69 -22.81 16.36 -3.52
CA ALA A 69 -22.19 17.27 -4.49
C ALA A 69 -23.17 17.66 -5.61
N SER A 70 -23.96 16.71 -6.13
CA SER A 70 -24.97 16.98 -7.17
C SER A 70 -26.12 17.89 -6.70
N GLU A 71 -26.42 17.86 -5.39
CA GLU A 71 -27.40 18.75 -4.77
C GLU A 71 -26.85 20.16 -4.58
N LEU A 72 -25.56 20.32 -4.26
CA LEU A 72 -24.98 21.60 -3.86
C LEU A 72 -24.29 22.37 -4.99
N ILE A 73 -23.72 21.65 -5.97
CA ILE A 73 -22.92 22.22 -7.05
C ILE A 73 -23.78 22.31 -8.32
N ASP A 74 -23.82 23.50 -8.92
CA ASP A 74 -24.50 23.77 -10.19
C ASP A 74 -23.48 24.08 -11.27
N MET A 75 -23.16 23.09 -12.11
CA MET A 75 -22.11 23.18 -13.13
C MET A 75 -22.37 24.28 -14.17
N ARG A 76 -23.62 24.71 -14.36
CA ARG A 76 -23.98 25.83 -15.25
C ARG A 76 -23.36 27.16 -14.80
N LYS A 77 -22.98 27.25 -13.53
CA LYS A 77 -22.38 28.44 -12.90
C LYS A 77 -20.91 28.21 -12.54
N HIS A 78 -20.38 27.00 -12.78
CA HIS A 78 -19.01 26.66 -12.41
C HIS A 78 -18.03 27.10 -13.50
N GLY A 79 -16.94 27.73 -13.07
CA GLY A 79 -15.75 27.96 -13.87
C GLY A 79 -14.50 27.86 -12.98
N GLY A 80 -13.43 27.28 -13.50
CA GLY A 80 -12.16 27.09 -12.81
C GLY A 80 -11.02 26.89 -13.80
N ALA A 81 -9.79 27.13 -13.38
CA ALA A 81 -8.60 26.96 -14.23
C ALA A 81 -8.27 25.47 -14.50
N HIS A 82 -8.80 24.56 -13.69
CA HIS A 82 -8.60 23.13 -13.85
C HIS A 82 -9.72 22.54 -14.72
N PRO A 83 -9.41 21.70 -15.72
CA PRO A 83 -10.46 21.15 -16.56
C PRO A 83 -11.42 20.28 -15.73
N ARG A 84 -12.69 20.21 -16.12
CA ARG A 84 -13.72 19.49 -15.36
C ARG A 84 -14.91 19.13 -16.24
N MET A 85 -15.61 18.05 -15.93
CA MET A 85 -16.83 17.68 -16.65
C MET A 85 -18.07 17.49 -15.77
N GLY A 86 -17.94 17.52 -14.45
CA GLY A 86 -19.10 17.37 -13.55
C GLY A 86 -18.89 17.93 -12.15
N ALA A 87 -19.99 18.00 -11.39
CA ALA A 87 -20.02 18.39 -9.99
C ALA A 87 -19.07 17.53 -9.16
N THR A 88 -19.07 16.22 -9.46
CA THR A 88 -17.96 15.32 -9.18
C THR A 88 -17.30 14.98 -10.51
N ASP A 89 -16.08 15.44 -10.73
CA ASP A 89 -15.33 15.19 -11.96
C ASP A 89 -14.86 13.73 -12.05
N VAL A 90 -14.18 13.26 -11.00
CA VAL A 90 -13.56 11.93 -10.92
C VAL A 90 -13.72 11.32 -9.53
N CYS A 91 -14.05 10.04 -9.44
CA CYS A 91 -14.17 9.28 -8.19
C CYS A 91 -13.38 7.96 -8.30
N PRO A 92 -12.08 7.95 -7.97
CA PRO A 92 -11.24 6.76 -8.03
C PRO A 92 -11.23 5.98 -6.72
N PHE A 93 -11.07 4.66 -6.84
CA PHE A 93 -10.81 3.74 -5.75
C PHE A 93 -9.40 3.16 -5.90
N VAL A 94 -8.67 3.08 -4.78
CA VAL A 94 -7.26 2.70 -4.75
C VAL A 94 -7.04 1.62 -3.69
N PRO A 95 -6.40 0.49 -4.04
CA PRO A 95 -6.08 -0.55 -3.07
C PRO A 95 -4.98 -0.08 -2.10
N VAL A 96 -5.21 -0.19 -0.79
CA VAL A 96 -4.23 0.20 0.25
C VAL A 96 -3.70 -1.01 1.01
N SER A 97 -4.59 -1.84 1.57
CA SER A 97 -4.19 -3.00 2.38
C SER A 97 -5.21 -4.14 2.22
N ASP A 98 -4.72 -5.34 1.91
CA ASP A 98 -5.52 -6.57 1.73
C ASP A 98 -6.74 -6.42 0.80
N VAL A 99 -6.59 -5.59 -0.23
CA VAL A 99 -7.58 -5.36 -1.28
C VAL A 99 -6.88 -5.42 -2.63
N SER A 100 -7.48 -6.13 -3.58
CA SER A 100 -6.95 -6.23 -4.94
C SER A 100 -7.42 -5.08 -5.83
N MET A 101 -6.76 -4.89 -6.97
CA MET A 101 -7.25 -3.96 -8.00
C MET A 101 -8.65 -4.39 -8.50
N GLU A 102 -8.91 -5.70 -8.60
CA GLU A 102 -10.20 -6.23 -9.04
C GLU A 102 -11.33 -5.86 -8.07
N ASP A 103 -11.07 -5.93 -6.76
CA ASP A 103 -12.03 -5.46 -5.75
C ASP A 103 -12.35 -3.98 -5.93
N CYS A 104 -11.33 -3.14 -6.17
CA CYS A 104 -11.53 -1.71 -6.43
C CYS A 104 -12.30 -1.45 -7.73
N VAL A 105 -12.06 -2.24 -8.79
CA VAL A 105 -12.85 -2.19 -10.04
C VAL A 105 -14.31 -2.57 -9.78
N ASN A 106 -14.57 -3.56 -8.93
CA ASN A 106 -15.92 -3.97 -8.56
C ASN A 106 -16.63 -2.86 -7.76
N ILE A 107 -15.95 -2.18 -6.85
CA ILE A 107 -16.48 -1.00 -6.15
C ILE A 107 -16.80 0.10 -7.16
N ALA A 108 -15.86 0.43 -8.06
CA ALA A 108 -16.04 1.45 -9.10
C ALA A 108 -17.28 1.18 -9.96
N LYS A 109 -17.48 -0.08 -10.38
CA LYS A 109 -18.66 -0.50 -11.15
C LYS A 109 -19.96 -0.34 -10.36
N LYS A 110 -19.99 -0.74 -9.09
CA LYS A 110 -21.18 -0.60 -8.23
C LYS A 110 -21.53 0.86 -7.98
N VAL A 111 -20.56 1.67 -7.57
CA VAL A 111 -20.78 3.11 -7.31
C VAL A 111 -21.17 3.81 -8.61
N GLY A 112 -20.48 3.54 -9.72
CA GLY A 112 -20.81 4.09 -11.03
C GLY A 112 -22.24 3.74 -11.48
N LYS A 113 -22.65 2.48 -11.28
CA LYS A 113 -24.01 2.04 -11.57
C LYS A 113 -25.05 2.78 -10.73
N ARG A 114 -24.84 2.88 -9.40
CA ARG A 114 -25.74 3.62 -8.50
C ARG A 114 -25.83 5.09 -8.87
N ILE A 115 -24.71 5.76 -9.17
CA ILE A 115 -24.70 7.16 -9.65
C ILE A 115 -25.52 7.29 -10.93
N GLY A 116 -25.33 6.39 -11.90
CA GLY A 116 -26.03 6.42 -13.17
C GLY A 116 -27.53 6.17 -13.06
N GLU A 117 -27.94 5.19 -12.26
CA GLU A 117 -29.33 4.76 -12.12
C GLU A 117 -30.13 5.61 -11.14
N GLU A 118 -29.55 5.98 -9.99
CA GLU A 118 -30.26 6.69 -8.92
C GLU A 118 -30.21 8.21 -9.07
N LEU A 119 -29.13 8.77 -9.64
CA LEU A 119 -28.95 10.23 -9.78
C LEU A 119 -29.15 10.72 -11.22
N GLU A 120 -29.32 9.82 -12.18
CA GLU A 120 -29.40 10.11 -13.63
C GLU A 120 -28.20 10.96 -14.13
N ILE A 121 -27.01 10.70 -13.59
CA ILE A 121 -25.76 11.34 -14.03
C ILE A 121 -25.03 10.39 -14.99
N PRO A 122 -24.63 10.82 -16.20
CA PRO A 122 -23.80 10.00 -17.09
C PRO A 122 -22.47 9.62 -16.41
N VAL A 123 -22.14 8.33 -16.40
CA VAL A 123 -20.90 7.82 -15.79
C VAL A 123 -20.01 7.16 -16.83
N TYR A 124 -18.71 7.50 -16.79
CA TYR A 124 -17.67 6.84 -17.56
C TYR A 124 -16.73 6.07 -16.63
N LEU A 125 -16.57 4.77 -16.88
CA LEU A 125 -15.55 3.99 -16.20
C LEU A 125 -14.18 4.26 -16.83
N TYR A 126 -13.16 4.48 -16.00
CA TYR A 126 -11.81 4.86 -16.45
C TYR A 126 -10.69 4.09 -15.75
N GLU A 127 -9.46 4.22 -16.25
CA GLU A 127 -8.27 3.48 -15.79
C GLU A 127 -8.53 1.96 -15.77
N ASN A 128 -8.24 1.24 -14.69
CA ASN A 128 -8.42 -0.22 -14.62
C ASN A 128 -9.89 -0.65 -14.66
N ALA A 129 -10.83 0.29 -14.49
CA ALA A 129 -12.26 0.00 -14.62
C ALA A 129 -12.79 0.26 -16.04
N ALA A 130 -11.98 0.84 -16.94
CA ALA A 130 -12.38 1.23 -18.27
C ALA A 130 -12.92 0.03 -19.09
N THR A 131 -14.00 0.28 -19.84
CA THR A 131 -14.62 -0.72 -20.73
C THR A 131 -14.02 -0.71 -22.13
N THR A 132 -13.27 0.34 -22.48
CA THR A 132 -12.55 0.49 -23.74
C THR A 132 -11.18 1.12 -23.50
N ASP A 133 -10.22 0.86 -24.39
CA ASP A 133 -8.84 1.37 -24.23
C ASP A 133 -8.77 2.90 -24.21
N ASP A 134 -9.59 3.57 -25.02
CA ASP A 134 -9.67 5.03 -25.05
C ASP A 134 -10.07 5.65 -23.71
N ARG A 135 -10.81 4.91 -22.87
CA ARG A 135 -11.29 5.38 -21.56
C ARG A 135 -10.27 5.16 -20.44
N GLN A 136 -9.19 4.43 -20.67
CA GLN A 136 -8.14 4.27 -19.66
C GLN A 136 -7.53 5.64 -19.29
N ASN A 137 -7.29 6.50 -20.29
CA ASN A 137 -6.76 7.84 -20.07
C ASN A 137 -7.88 8.84 -19.71
N LEU A 138 -7.86 9.32 -18.47
CA LEU A 138 -8.79 10.33 -17.99
C LEU A 138 -8.85 11.59 -18.88
N THR A 139 -7.75 11.98 -19.52
CA THR A 139 -7.71 13.15 -20.43
C THR A 139 -8.64 12.95 -21.62
N ASN A 140 -8.71 11.73 -22.16
CA ASN A 140 -9.62 11.39 -23.25
C ASN A 140 -11.08 11.42 -22.75
N VAL A 141 -11.32 10.86 -21.56
CA VAL A 141 -12.65 10.89 -20.92
C VAL A 141 -13.12 12.32 -20.65
N ARG A 142 -12.21 13.23 -20.30
CA ARG A 142 -12.48 14.66 -20.06
C ARG A 142 -12.35 15.56 -21.29
N ALA A 143 -12.01 15.01 -22.46
CA ALA A 143 -11.89 15.80 -23.68
C ALA A 143 -13.21 16.53 -23.98
N GLY A 144 -13.12 17.85 -24.19
CA GLY A 144 -14.28 18.74 -24.35
C GLY A 144 -14.82 19.34 -23.05
N GLU A 145 -14.35 18.87 -21.89
CA GLU A 145 -14.81 19.32 -20.57
C GLU A 145 -16.33 19.25 -20.40
N TYR A 146 -16.91 20.06 -19.50
CA TYR A 146 -18.35 20.19 -19.30
C TYR A 146 -19.05 20.73 -20.56
N GLU A 147 -18.44 21.69 -21.26
CA GLU A 147 -19.03 22.36 -22.42
C GLU A 147 -19.26 21.42 -23.61
N GLY A 148 -18.36 20.45 -23.83
CA GLY A 148 -18.45 19.48 -24.91
C GLY A 148 -19.23 18.20 -24.58
N LEU A 149 -19.76 18.06 -23.36
CA LEU A 149 -20.48 16.84 -22.95
C LEU A 149 -21.73 16.59 -23.77
N LYS A 150 -22.45 17.65 -24.17
CA LYS A 150 -23.72 17.52 -24.88
C LYS A 150 -23.52 16.84 -26.25
N GLU A 151 -22.47 17.21 -26.95
CA GLU A 151 -22.06 16.61 -28.22
C GLU A 151 -21.48 15.21 -27.99
N LYS A 152 -20.62 15.06 -26.97
CA LYS A 152 -19.98 13.79 -26.65
C LYS A 152 -20.98 12.67 -26.31
N LEU A 153 -22.03 12.97 -25.56
CA LEU A 153 -23.03 11.98 -25.12
C LEU A 153 -23.85 11.37 -26.27
N VAL A 154 -23.93 12.04 -27.43
CA VAL A 154 -24.63 11.51 -28.61
C VAL A 154 -23.72 10.73 -29.54
N GLU A 155 -22.40 10.80 -29.36
CA GLU A 155 -21.45 10.04 -30.15
C GLU A 155 -21.50 8.54 -29.79
N PRO A 156 -21.60 7.62 -30.77
CA PRO A 156 -21.70 6.19 -30.51
C PRO A 156 -20.58 5.63 -29.62
N ASN A 157 -19.35 6.11 -29.80
CA ASN A 157 -18.16 5.62 -29.08
C ASN A 157 -18.07 6.19 -27.65
N TRP A 158 -18.80 7.27 -27.35
CA TRP A 158 -18.78 7.97 -26.07
C TRP A 158 -20.10 7.87 -25.30
N ARG A 159 -20.90 6.84 -25.57
CA ARG A 159 -22.03 6.49 -24.69
C ARG A 159 -21.53 6.15 -23.29
N PRO A 160 -22.14 6.69 -22.22
CA PRO A 160 -21.71 6.42 -20.86
C PRO A 160 -21.88 4.93 -20.52
N ASP A 161 -21.05 4.42 -19.61
CA ASP A 161 -21.14 3.04 -19.13
C ASP A 161 -22.39 2.82 -18.27
N TYR A 162 -22.76 3.83 -17.49
CA TYR A 162 -23.98 3.86 -16.69
C TYR A 162 -24.68 5.21 -16.80
N GLY A 163 -25.99 5.22 -16.56
CA GLY A 163 -26.82 6.43 -16.62
C GLY A 163 -27.30 6.77 -18.03
N SER A 164 -27.96 7.92 -18.14
CA SER A 164 -28.60 8.36 -19.38
C SER A 164 -27.61 8.99 -20.36
N THR A 165 -27.89 8.90 -21.67
CA THR A 165 -27.24 9.74 -22.69
C THR A 165 -27.79 11.16 -22.73
N LYS A 166 -28.82 11.47 -21.91
CA LYS A 166 -29.32 12.83 -21.77
C LYS A 166 -28.34 13.66 -20.96
N PHE A 167 -28.04 14.86 -21.47
CA PHE A 167 -27.16 15.79 -20.79
C PHE A 167 -27.78 16.30 -19.47
N ASN A 168 -27.15 15.97 -18.35
CA ASN A 168 -27.50 16.49 -17.04
C ASN A 168 -26.81 17.85 -16.83
N ALA A 169 -27.49 18.94 -17.20
CA ALA A 169 -26.89 20.28 -17.15
C ALA A 169 -26.53 20.74 -15.73
N ARG A 170 -27.20 20.24 -14.68
CA ARG A 170 -26.87 20.64 -13.31
C ARG A 170 -25.55 20.00 -12.85
N SER A 171 -25.41 18.70 -13.09
CA SER A 171 -24.32 17.89 -12.49
C SER A 171 -23.21 17.54 -13.47
N GLY A 172 -23.42 17.66 -14.78
CA GLY A 172 -22.47 17.21 -15.81
C GLY A 172 -22.37 15.68 -15.90
N ALA A 173 -21.15 15.17 -15.99
CA ALA A 173 -20.85 13.74 -16.01
C ALA A 173 -19.74 13.39 -14.99
N THR A 174 -19.70 12.13 -14.54
CA THR A 174 -18.72 11.66 -13.55
C THR A 174 -17.85 10.55 -14.12
N ALA A 175 -16.53 10.64 -13.98
CA ALA A 175 -15.64 9.51 -14.23
C ALA A 175 -15.45 8.70 -12.93
N VAL A 176 -15.66 7.39 -12.97
CA VAL A 176 -15.49 6.51 -11.80
C VAL A 176 -14.49 5.42 -12.18
N GLY A 177 -13.50 5.15 -11.34
CA GLY A 177 -12.45 4.22 -11.75
C GLY A 177 -11.69 3.58 -10.61
N ALA A 178 -10.77 2.70 -10.98
CA ALA A 178 -9.83 2.09 -10.06
C ALA A 178 -8.43 2.30 -10.60
N ARG A 179 -7.51 2.75 -9.73
CA ARG A 179 -6.14 3.05 -10.12
C ARG A 179 -5.16 2.70 -9.03
N GLU A 180 -3.90 2.58 -9.43
CA GLU A 180 -2.79 2.43 -8.51
C GLU A 180 -2.61 3.70 -7.66
N PHE A 181 -2.01 3.52 -6.48
CA PHE A 181 -1.71 4.60 -5.56
C PHE A 181 -0.72 5.57 -6.22
N LEU A 182 -1.03 6.87 -6.16
CA LEU A 182 -0.18 7.91 -6.71
C LEU A 182 0.63 8.54 -5.60
N ILE A 183 1.96 8.46 -5.68
CA ILE A 183 2.86 9.10 -4.72
C ILE A 183 3.40 10.38 -5.36
N ALA A 184 3.11 11.53 -4.75
CA ALA A 184 3.75 12.79 -5.09
C ALA A 184 5.07 12.90 -4.31
N TYR A 185 6.18 12.85 -5.03
CA TYR A 185 7.52 12.72 -4.48
C TYR A 185 8.46 13.76 -5.08
N ASN A 186 9.06 14.58 -4.21
CA ASN A 186 10.01 15.62 -4.60
C ASN A 186 11.41 15.25 -4.12
N VAL A 187 12.42 15.41 -4.97
CA VAL A 187 13.84 15.25 -4.60
C VAL A 187 14.53 16.61 -4.62
N ASN A 188 15.15 16.97 -3.50
CA ASN A 188 15.72 18.30 -3.26
C ASN A 188 17.16 18.38 -3.76
N LEU A 189 17.51 19.48 -4.44
CA LEU A 189 18.85 19.75 -4.94
C LEU A 189 19.46 20.96 -4.22
N ASN A 190 20.79 20.95 -4.08
CA ASN A 190 21.57 22.05 -3.48
C ASN A 190 21.74 23.28 -4.40
N THR A 191 20.73 23.63 -5.19
CA THR A 191 20.74 24.74 -6.15
C THR A 191 19.34 25.34 -6.27
N THR A 192 19.21 26.59 -6.72
CA THR A 192 17.94 27.20 -7.13
C THR A 192 17.76 27.23 -8.65
N ASP A 193 18.72 26.70 -9.40
CA ASP A 193 18.62 26.66 -10.85
C ASP A 193 17.72 25.50 -11.31
N ARG A 194 16.50 25.87 -11.70
CA ARG A 194 15.47 24.97 -12.26
C ARG A 194 15.96 24.15 -13.45
N THR A 195 16.96 24.63 -14.19
CA THR A 195 17.48 23.95 -15.39
C THR A 195 18.03 22.58 -15.02
N TYR A 196 18.80 22.49 -13.94
CA TYR A 196 19.34 21.21 -13.49
C TYR A 196 18.25 20.23 -13.03
N ALA A 197 17.25 20.73 -12.29
CA ALA A 197 16.13 19.90 -11.86
C ALA A 197 15.36 19.33 -13.06
N ASN A 198 15.13 20.14 -14.10
CA ASN A 198 14.50 19.65 -15.33
C ASN A 198 15.36 18.63 -16.08
N GLU A 199 16.67 18.87 -16.20
CA GLU A 199 17.58 17.94 -16.85
C GLU A 199 17.55 16.56 -16.18
N ILE A 200 17.52 16.51 -14.85
CA ILE A 200 17.43 15.23 -14.12
C ILE A 200 16.02 14.63 -14.23
N ALA A 201 14.97 15.44 -14.07
CA ALA A 201 13.57 14.98 -14.23
C ALA A 201 13.34 14.32 -15.60
N TYR A 202 13.97 14.84 -16.64
CA TYR A 202 13.86 14.37 -18.01
C TYR A 202 14.58 13.04 -18.26
N GLU A 203 15.63 12.73 -17.50
CA GLU A 203 16.26 11.42 -17.53
C GLU A 203 15.45 10.37 -16.75
N ILE A 204 14.69 10.79 -15.73
CA ILE A 204 13.93 9.89 -14.86
C ILE A 204 12.54 9.58 -15.43
N ARG A 205 11.77 10.59 -15.80
CA ARG A 205 10.35 10.46 -16.15
C ARG A 205 10.13 9.65 -17.43
N GLU A 206 9.01 8.94 -17.50
CA GLU A 206 8.65 8.07 -18.63
C GLU A 206 8.65 8.77 -19.98
N ARG A 207 8.14 10.01 -20.02
CA ARG A 207 8.12 10.80 -21.25
C ARG A 207 9.53 10.99 -21.83
N GLY A 208 10.56 10.98 -21.00
CA GLY A 208 11.93 11.24 -21.38
C GLY A 208 12.13 12.68 -21.87
N ARG A 209 12.92 12.79 -22.95
CA ARG A 209 13.31 14.06 -23.57
C ARG A 209 13.52 13.91 -25.07
N TRP A 210 13.61 15.03 -25.77
CA TRP A 210 14.08 15.01 -27.15
C TRP A 210 15.54 14.59 -27.21
N LYS A 211 15.87 13.69 -28.14
CA LYS A 211 17.24 13.33 -28.47
C LYS A 211 17.97 14.55 -29.01
N ARG A 212 19.19 14.77 -28.51
CA ARG A 212 20.10 15.82 -28.96
C ARG A 212 21.47 15.27 -29.27
N THR A 213 22.17 15.92 -30.20
CA THR A 213 23.54 15.59 -30.60
C THR A 213 24.41 16.86 -30.63
N GLY A 214 25.71 16.71 -30.88
CA GLY A 214 26.65 17.82 -30.88
C GLY A 214 27.08 18.18 -29.45
N ASN A 215 26.92 19.45 -29.06
CA ASN A 215 27.37 19.95 -27.76
C ASN A 215 26.39 19.60 -26.62
N ILE A 216 26.40 18.35 -26.20
CA ILE A 216 25.50 17.82 -25.15
C ILE A 216 26.17 17.71 -23.77
N ASP A 217 27.48 18.00 -23.67
CA ASP A 217 28.24 17.90 -22.42
C ASP A 217 28.71 19.30 -21.94
N PRO A 218 28.57 19.64 -20.65
CA PRO A 218 27.89 18.88 -19.59
C PRO A 218 26.36 19.05 -19.59
N PHE A 219 25.82 19.86 -20.52
CA PHE A 219 24.41 20.23 -20.56
C PHE A 219 23.73 19.76 -21.83
N TYR A 220 22.93 18.69 -21.71
CA TYR A 220 22.30 18.05 -22.86
C TYR A 220 21.38 19.00 -23.64
N TYR A 221 20.71 19.94 -22.97
CA TYR A 221 19.82 20.91 -23.63
C TYR A 221 20.54 21.85 -24.61
N LYS A 222 21.88 21.97 -24.56
CA LYS A 222 22.67 22.80 -25.48
C LYS A 222 22.90 22.15 -26.85
N GLY A 223 22.71 20.84 -26.98
CA GLY A 223 22.86 20.13 -28.24
C GLY A 223 21.71 20.39 -29.22
N ASP A 224 21.89 20.01 -30.48
CA ASP A 224 20.88 20.19 -31.51
C ASP A 224 19.82 19.10 -31.46
N VAL A 225 18.54 19.48 -31.62
CA VAL A 225 17.43 18.53 -31.59
C VAL A 225 17.46 17.62 -32.82
N VAL A 226 17.51 16.31 -32.59
CA VAL A 226 17.39 15.32 -33.64
C VAL A 226 15.93 15.21 -34.06
N ARG A 227 15.69 15.25 -35.37
CA ARG A 227 14.35 15.15 -35.98
C ARG A 227 14.35 14.07 -37.03
N PHE A 228 13.19 13.43 -37.21
CA PHE A 228 12.97 12.50 -38.31
C PHE A 228 13.07 13.20 -39.66
N LYS A 229 13.67 12.52 -40.64
CA LYS A 229 13.77 12.97 -42.03
C LYS A 229 13.50 11.79 -42.96
N GLU A 230 13.05 12.07 -44.17
CA GLU A 230 12.84 11.04 -45.19
C GLU A 230 14.12 10.21 -45.38
N GLY A 231 14.00 8.87 -45.31
CA GLY A 231 15.13 7.94 -45.38
C GLY A 231 16.09 7.94 -44.18
N LYS A 232 15.78 8.68 -43.10
CA LYS A 232 16.57 8.70 -41.86
C LYS A 232 15.67 8.69 -40.62
N TYR A 233 15.56 7.52 -40.01
CA TYR A 233 14.76 7.25 -38.82
C TYR A 233 15.68 6.91 -37.65
N PRO A 234 16.27 7.92 -36.98
CA PRO A 234 17.19 7.71 -35.88
C PRO A 234 16.46 7.17 -34.65
N ASP A 235 17.11 6.22 -33.97
CA ASP A 235 16.67 5.75 -32.68
C ASP A 235 16.92 6.81 -31.59
N GLY A 236 16.06 6.81 -30.57
CA GLY A 236 16.14 7.73 -29.44
C GLY A 236 17.21 7.37 -28.42
N ASN A 237 17.50 6.08 -28.27
CA ASN A 237 18.23 5.53 -27.14
C ASN A 237 19.65 5.05 -27.51
N SER A 238 19.96 4.99 -28.81
CA SER A 238 21.24 4.55 -29.38
C SER A 238 21.63 5.39 -30.59
N ASP A 239 22.79 5.13 -31.19
CA ASP A 239 23.24 5.80 -32.41
C ASP A 239 22.68 5.18 -33.70
N PHE A 240 21.80 4.17 -33.60
CA PHE A 240 21.17 3.52 -34.74
C PHE A 240 20.31 4.49 -35.56
N VAL A 241 20.34 4.35 -36.89
CA VAL A 241 19.50 5.10 -37.83
C VAL A 241 18.95 4.16 -38.88
N GLY A 242 17.64 3.90 -38.81
CA GLY A 242 16.94 3.09 -39.80
C GLY A 242 16.70 3.87 -41.10
N SER A 243 16.61 3.12 -42.20
CA SER A 243 16.21 3.64 -43.52
C SER A 243 14.69 3.82 -43.64
N SER A 244 13.89 3.12 -42.81
CA SER A 244 12.44 3.24 -42.72
C SER A 244 11.94 3.21 -41.27
N LEU A 245 10.68 3.59 -41.05
CA LEU A 245 10.03 3.49 -39.74
C LEU A 245 9.93 2.04 -39.26
N ASP A 246 9.69 1.09 -40.17
CA ASP A 246 9.59 -0.34 -39.82
C ASP A 246 10.94 -0.89 -39.34
N GLU A 247 12.04 -0.47 -39.95
CA GLU A 247 13.37 -0.85 -39.52
C GLU A 247 13.69 -0.28 -38.13
N LEU A 248 13.34 0.99 -37.88
CA LEU A 248 13.47 1.58 -36.55
C LEU A 248 12.58 0.87 -35.52
N ALA A 249 11.33 0.56 -35.87
CA ALA A 249 10.39 -0.13 -34.97
C ALA A 249 10.89 -1.53 -34.60
N LYS A 250 11.48 -2.26 -35.56
CA LYS A 250 12.12 -3.55 -35.30
C LYS A 250 13.30 -3.41 -34.36
N HIS A 251 14.24 -2.50 -34.64
CA HIS A 251 15.40 -2.24 -33.77
C HIS A 251 14.98 -1.83 -32.35
N TYR A 252 14.00 -0.94 -32.24
CA TYR A 252 13.47 -0.48 -30.95
C TYR A 252 12.84 -1.64 -30.16
N LYS A 253 12.07 -2.51 -30.82
CA LYS A 253 11.50 -3.71 -30.19
C LYS A 253 12.56 -4.72 -29.76
N GLU A 254 13.60 -4.93 -30.56
CA GLU A 254 14.72 -5.83 -30.23
C GLU A 254 15.54 -5.32 -29.04
N THR A 255 15.75 -4.01 -28.95
CA THR A 255 16.60 -3.40 -27.90
C THR A 255 15.85 -3.08 -26.61
N THR A 256 14.56 -2.73 -26.69
CA THR A 256 13.78 -2.29 -25.52
C THR A 256 12.65 -3.25 -25.13
N GLY A 257 12.27 -4.17 -26.01
CA GLY A 257 11.08 -5.02 -25.85
C GLY A 257 9.74 -4.30 -26.06
N LYS A 258 9.75 -2.99 -26.38
CA LYS A 258 8.53 -2.16 -26.48
C LYS A 258 8.14 -1.89 -27.94
N ASP A 259 6.88 -1.52 -28.15
CA ASP A 259 6.39 -1.09 -29.45
C ASP A 259 6.64 0.41 -29.69
N LEU A 260 7.29 0.74 -30.81
CA LEU A 260 7.63 2.12 -31.16
C LEU A 260 6.38 2.95 -31.51
N ARG A 261 5.38 2.36 -32.15
CA ARG A 261 4.18 3.08 -32.59
C ARG A 261 3.34 3.44 -31.38
N GLU A 262 3.12 2.50 -30.46
CA GLU A 262 2.48 2.75 -29.17
C GLU A 262 3.25 3.81 -28.36
N ARG A 263 4.59 3.77 -28.42
CA ARG A 263 5.43 4.77 -27.77
C ARG A 263 5.18 6.18 -28.29
N TYR A 264 5.10 6.39 -29.60
CA TYR A 264 4.83 7.72 -30.15
C TYR A 264 3.37 8.15 -30.00
N LEU A 265 2.42 7.20 -30.05
CA LEU A 265 1.02 7.46 -29.70
C LEU A 265 0.88 7.97 -28.26
N SER A 266 1.56 7.35 -27.29
CA SER A 266 1.54 7.81 -25.88
C SER A 266 2.19 9.19 -25.67
N LEU A 267 3.01 9.65 -26.61
CA LEU A 267 3.56 11.02 -26.63
C LEU A 267 2.59 12.04 -27.26
N GLY A 268 1.43 11.60 -27.75
CA GLY A 268 0.49 12.43 -28.51
C GLY A 268 0.99 12.73 -29.93
N LEU A 269 1.80 11.85 -30.51
CA LEU A 269 2.29 11.97 -31.88
C LEU A 269 1.70 10.85 -32.74
N ASP A 270 1.30 11.21 -33.95
CA ASP A 270 0.87 10.26 -34.96
C ASP A 270 2.10 9.46 -35.46
N PRO A 271 2.17 8.14 -35.21
CA PRO A 271 3.30 7.33 -35.63
C PRO A 271 3.44 7.25 -37.16
N ASP A 272 2.37 7.49 -37.90
CA ASP A 272 2.39 7.53 -39.37
C ASP A 272 2.87 8.89 -39.93
N ASN A 273 3.00 9.91 -39.07
CA ASN A 273 3.38 11.26 -39.48
C ASN A 273 4.48 11.87 -38.58
N LEU A 274 5.63 11.20 -38.55
CA LEU A 274 6.77 11.60 -37.72
C LEU A 274 7.78 12.51 -38.40
N ILE A 275 7.75 12.65 -39.73
CA ILE A 275 8.73 13.47 -40.47
C ILE A 275 8.74 14.92 -39.95
N GLY A 276 9.95 15.44 -39.66
CA GLY A 276 10.14 16.76 -39.08
C GLY A 276 9.86 16.87 -37.57
N LYS A 277 9.23 15.85 -36.95
CA LYS A 277 9.00 15.79 -35.50
C LYS A 277 10.31 15.45 -34.76
N PRO A 278 10.46 15.89 -33.50
CA PRO A 278 11.62 15.53 -32.69
C PRO A 278 11.62 14.05 -32.34
N VAL A 279 12.80 13.45 -32.34
CA VAL A 279 13.03 12.08 -31.88
C VAL A 279 13.11 12.09 -30.37
N TYR A 280 12.46 11.15 -29.70
CA TYR A 280 12.48 11.05 -28.23
C TYR A 280 13.48 10.01 -27.75
N LYS A 281 14.32 10.41 -26.79
CA LYS A 281 15.07 9.52 -25.92
C LYS A 281 14.20 9.21 -24.70
N ASP A 282 14.11 7.94 -24.35
CA ASP A 282 13.26 7.50 -23.25
C ASP A 282 13.88 7.83 -21.89
N GLY A 283 12.99 8.00 -20.90
CA GLY A 283 13.40 8.06 -19.51
C GLY A 283 13.72 6.68 -18.95
N LYS A 284 14.40 6.66 -17.80
CA LYS A 284 14.80 5.43 -17.12
C LYS A 284 13.65 4.67 -16.48
N PHE A 285 12.56 5.35 -16.11
CA PHE A 285 11.40 4.74 -15.45
C PHE A 285 10.13 4.93 -16.25
N THR A 286 9.26 3.91 -16.27
CA THR A 286 7.85 4.04 -16.65
C THR A 286 7.01 4.40 -15.43
N ASN A 287 5.77 4.86 -15.61
CA ASN A 287 4.86 5.20 -14.51
C ASN A 287 5.39 6.36 -13.62
N VAL A 288 6.24 7.21 -14.19
CA VAL A 288 6.76 8.40 -13.53
C VAL A 288 6.53 9.60 -14.43
N LYS A 289 5.80 10.58 -13.92
CA LYS A 289 5.70 11.92 -14.50
C LYS A 289 6.54 12.85 -13.65
N GLY A 290 7.24 13.81 -14.26
CA GLY A 290 8.05 14.73 -13.48
C GLY A 290 8.53 15.96 -14.23
N LEU A 291 8.89 16.99 -13.46
CA LEU A 291 9.44 18.26 -13.91
C LEU A 291 10.33 18.88 -12.82
N GLY A 292 11.19 19.81 -13.23
CA GLY A 292 11.97 20.62 -12.30
C GLY A 292 11.25 21.92 -11.93
N TRP A 293 11.16 22.22 -10.65
CA TRP A 293 10.58 23.47 -10.11
C TRP A 293 11.51 24.06 -9.03
N VAL A 294 11.25 25.29 -8.60
CA VAL A 294 11.99 25.98 -7.52
C VAL A 294 11.00 26.41 -6.46
N ILE A 295 11.18 25.95 -5.21
CA ILE A 295 10.37 26.40 -4.08
C ILE A 295 11.14 27.53 -3.37
N PRO A 296 10.69 28.80 -3.48
CA PRO A 296 11.38 29.93 -2.87
C PRO A 296 11.52 29.80 -1.36
N GLU A 297 10.52 29.23 -0.68
CA GLU A 297 10.46 29.05 0.77
C GLU A 297 11.60 28.16 1.29
N TYR A 298 11.98 27.14 0.50
CA TYR A 298 13.07 26.24 0.82
C TYR A 298 14.41 26.70 0.24
N ASN A 299 14.41 27.74 -0.59
CA ASN A 299 15.56 28.21 -1.38
C ASN A 299 16.25 27.07 -2.15
N ARG A 300 15.44 26.17 -2.74
CA ARG A 300 15.91 24.96 -3.42
C ARG A 300 15.11 24.68 -4.69
N ALA A 301 15.79 24.10 -5.67
CA ALA A 301 15.20 23.43 -6.80
C ALA A 301 14.85 21.99 -6.43
N GLN A 302 13.71 21.53 -6.92
CA GLN A 302 13.20 20.18 -6.71
C GLN A 302 12.94 19.48 -8.03
N ILE A 303 13.24 18.19 -8.07
CA ILE A 303 12.73 17.26 -9.07
C ILE A 303 11.38 16.80 -8.55
N SER A 304 10.29 17.40 -9.02
CA SER A 304 8.94 17.05 -8.61
C SER A 304 8.38 15.95 -9.48
N MET A 305 7.90 14.86 -8.86
CA MET A 305 7.48 13.66 -9.56
C MET A 305 6.15 13.12 -9.02
N ASN A 306 5.34 12.56 -9.93
CA ASN A 306 4.20 11.71 -9.60
C ASN A 306 4.52 10.30 -10.05
N LEU A 307 4.63 9.39 -9.08
CA LEU A 307 4.77 7.95 -9.30
C LEU A 307 3.36 7.38 -9.39
N THR A 308 2.94 7.00 -10.58
CA THR A 308 1.60 6.43 -10.80
C THR A 308 1.53 4.94 -10.49
N ASN A 309 2.68 4.27 -10.35
CA ASN A 309 2.77 2.92 -9.82
C ASN A 309 4.14 2.71 -9.15
N TYR A 310 4.16 2.76 -7.82
CA TYR A 310 5.39 2.65 -7.03
C TYR A 310 5.96 1.22 -6.99
N ARG A 311 5.18 0.21 -7.39
CA ARG A 311 5.65 -1.19 -7.47
C ARG A 311 6.51 -1.42 -8.70
N ILE A 312 6.28 -0.64 -9.77
CA ILE A 312 7.09 -0.64 -10.99
C ILE A 312 8.24 0.35 -10.86
N ALA A 313 7.95 1.58 -10.45
CA ALA A 313 8.94 2.63 -10.27
C ALA A 313 9.03 3.02 -8.79
N SER A 314 9.85 2.27 -8.05
CA SER A 314 9.94 2.42 -6.60
C SER A 314 10.68 3.70 -6.18
N ILE A 315 10.25 4.26 -5.04
CA ILE A 315 10.75 5.52 -4.51
C ILE A 315 12.29 5.51 -4.30
N HIS A 316 12.84 4.38 -3.85
CA HIS A 316 14.27 4.23 -3.57
C HIS A 316 15.12 4.15 -4.84
N HIS A 317 14.66 3.46 -5.90
CA HIS A 317 15.37 3.44 -7.17
C HIS A 317 15.34 4.81 -7.86
N ILE A 318 14.21 5.51 -7.77
CA ILE A 318 14.09 6.88 -8.28
C ILE A 318 15.03 7.82 -7.52
N PHE A 319 15.08 7.73 -6.19
CA PHE A 319 15.96 8.55 -5.36
C PHE A 319 17.44 8.28 -5.64
N ASP A 320 17.85 7.00 -5.67
CA ASP A 320 19.22 6.60 -5.99
C ASP A 320 19.62 7.11 -7.40
N THR A 321 18.71 6.99 -8.38
CA THR A 321 18.95 7.50 -9.74
C THR A 321 19.07 9.02 -9.78
N ALA A 322 18.23 9.74 -9.03
CA ALA A 322 18.33 11.19 -8.91
C ALA A 322 19.66 11.62 -8.31
N CYS A 323 20.15 10.90 -7.29
CA CYS A 323 21.46 11.13 -6.70
C CYS A 323 22.60 10.93 -7.71
N GLU A 324 22.55 9.85 -8.50
CA GLU A 324 23.54 9.58 -9.55
C GLU A 324 23.53 10.67 -10.64
N GLU A 325 22.34 11.05 -11.13
CA GLU A 325 22.21 12.07 -12.16
C GLU A 325 22.58 13.48 -11.68
N ALA A 326 22.34 13.79 -10.40
CA ALA A 326 22.82 15.01 -9.77
C ALA A 326 24.35 15.03 -9.70
N LYS A 327 24.97 13.91 -9.26
CA LYS A 327 26.43 13.80 -9.14
C LYS A 327 27.15 13.99 -10.48
N LYS A 328 26.61 13.42 -11.57
CA LYS A 328 27.14 13.63 -12.94
C LYS A 328 27.22 15.10 -13.35
N ARG A 329 26.42 15.96 -12.73
CA ARG A 329 26.31 17.40 -13.02
C ARG A 329 26.94 18.28 -11.95
N GLY A 330 27.71 17.68 -11.02
CA GLY A 330 28.36 18.40 -9.92
C GLY A 330 27.41 18.87 -8.81
N LEU A 331 26.18 18.35 -8.79
CA LEU A 331 25.18 18.66 -7.77
C LEU A 331 25.14 17.60 -6.66
N ARG A 332 24.48 17.96 -5.56
CA ARG A 332 24.15 17.05 -4.46
C ARG A 332 22.64 17.07 -4.24
N VAL A 333 22.06 15.87 -4.18
CA VAL A 333 20.73 15.67 -3.58
C VAL A 333 20.87 15.83 -2.08
N THR A 334 20.03 16.69 -1.49
CA THR A 334 20.06 17.00 -0.06
C THR A 334 19.09 16.15 0.76
N GLY A 335 18.07 15.61 0.09
CA GLY A 335 17.02 14.78 0.66
C GLY A 335 15.79 14.81 -0.24
N SER A 336 14.63 14.51 0.32
CA SER A 336 13.37 14.44 -0.42
C SER A 336 12.18 14.82 0.45
N GLU A 337 11.01 14.85 -0.17
CA GLU A 337 9.75 15.20 0.46
C GLU A 337 8.62 14.39 -0.18
N ILE A 338 7.71 13.91 0.66
CA ILE A 338 6.44 13.31 0.22
C ILE A 338 5.34 14.36 0.41
N VAL A 339 4.65 14.66 -0.68
CA VAL A 339 3.47 15.53 -0.66
C VAL A 339 2.23 14.66 -0.50
N GLY A 340 1.43 14.92 0.52
CA GLY A 340 0.28 14.09 0.88
C GLY A 340 0.68 12.85 1.68
N LEU A 341 0.21 11.68 1.25
CA LEU A 341 0.28 10.40 1.95
C LEU A 341 1.08 9.37 1.13
N ILE A 342 1.57 8.33 1.78
CA ILE A 342 2.33 7.24 1.14
C ILE A 342 1.91 5.87 1.69
N PRO A 343 1.80 4.80 0.86
CA PRO A 343 1.51 3.46 1.36
C PRO A 343 2.67 2.90 2.18
N TYR A 344 2.34 2.17 3.25
CA TYR A 344 3.30 1.44 4.08
C TYR A 344 4.19 0.52 3.26
N ASP A 345 3.61 -0.15 2.27
CA ASP A 345 4.34 -1.06 1.39
C ASP A 345 5.45 -0.35 0.58
N ALA A 346 5.21 0.88 0.09
CA ALA A 346 6.24 1.67 -0.59
C ALA A 346 7.41 2.03 0.35
N MET A 347 7.09 2.41 1.59
CA MET A 347 8.08 2.71 2.63
C MET A 347 8.84 1.45 3.07
N LYS A 348 8.14 0.33 3.22
CA LYS A 348 8.74 -0.98 3.55
C LYS A 348 9.72 -1.41 2.46
N MET A 349 9.32 -1.37 1.19
CA MET A 349 10.21 -1.68 0.06
C MET A 349 11.50 -0.82 0.08
N ALA A 350 11.38 0.47 0.42
CA ALA A 350 12.55 1.34 0.55
C ALA A 350 13.44 0.96 1.76
N ALA A 351 12.84 0.67 2.92
CA ALA A 351 13.58 0.22 4.09
C ALA A 351 14.36 -1.06 3.80
N GLU A 352 13.70 -2.06 3.19
CA GLU A 352 14.29 -3.35 2.83
C GLU A 352 15.45 -3.17 1.83
N HIS A 353 15.25 -2.37 0.78
CA HIS A 353 16.30 -2.03 -0.20
C HIS A 353 17.56 -1.47 0.48
N TYR A 354 17.40 -0.45 1.33
CA TYR A 354 18.55 0.19 1.97
C TYR A 354 19.18 -0.69 3.06
N LEU A 355 18.41 -1.50 3.79
CA LEU A 355 18.96 -2.50 4.73
C LEU A 355 19.83 -3.53 4.01
N LEU A 356 19.33 -4.09 2.90
CA LEU A 356 20.09 -5.05 2.12
C LEU A 356 21.35 -4.43 1.50
N LYS A 357 21.27 -3.17 1.04
CA LYS A 357 22.43 -2.40 0.56
C LYS A 357 23.47 -2.13 1.67
N MET A 358 23.02 -2.02 2.93
CA MET A 358 23.88 -1.94 4.12
C MET A 358 24.35 -3.32 4.63
N HIS A 359 24.00 -4.41 3.93
CA HIS A 359 24.24 -5.78 4.37
C HIS A 359 23.61 -6.11 5.75
N LYS A 360 22.45 -5.53 6.02
CA LYS A 360 21.64 -5.77 7.23
C LYS A 360 20.37 -6.54 6.87
N SER A 361 19.80 -7.20 7.88
CA SER A 361 18.51 -7.89 7.76
C SER A 361 17.35 -6.89 7.67
N SER A 362 16.38 -7.19 6.82
CA SER A 362 15.06 -6.56 6.72
C SER A 362 14.06 -7.07 7.76
N GLY A 363 14.36 -8.14 8.49
CA GLY A 363 13.49 -8.72 9.52
C GLY A 363 13.42 -7.88 10.81
N LEU A 364 13.11 -6.60 10.69
CA LEU A 364 13.04 -5.63 11.79
C LEU A 364 11.59 -5.27 12.14
N PRO A 365 11.34 -4.78 13.36
CA PRO A 365 10.06 -4.16 13.71
C PRO A 365 9.68 -3.01 12.78
N VAL A 366 8.36 -2.81 12.59
CA VAL A 366 7.80 -1.75 11.72
C VAL A 366 8.38 -0.35 12.00
N PRO A 367 8.51 0.12 13.26
CA PRO A 367 9.08 1.44 13.53
C PRO A 367 10.52 1.60 13.05
N ASP A 368 11.33 0.54 13.15
CA ASP A 368 12.72 0.54 12.71
C ASP A 368 12.81 0.58 11.18
N LEU A 369 11.95 -0.19 10.48
CA LEU A 369 11.84 -0.11 9.01
C LEU A 369 11.47 1.30 8.56
N MET A 370 10.47 1.92 9.20
CA MET A 370 10.07 3.29 8.87
C MET A 370 11.20 4.29 9.10
N ASN A 371 11.92 4.18 10.23
CA ASN A 371 13.06 5.03 10.51
C ASN A 371 14.17 4.88 9.46
N VAL A 372 14.48 3.66 9.02
CA VAL A 372 15.47 3.44 7.96
C VAL A 372 15.03 4.06 6.64
N ALA A 373 13.77 3.87 6.23
CA ALA A 373 13.25 4.47 5.00
C ALA A 373 13.31 6.02 5.05
N VAL A 374 12.85 6.62 6.15
CA VAL A 374 12.87 8.07 6.38
C VAL A 374 14.28 8.64 6.28
N GLN A 375 15.25 8.03 6.97
CA GLN A 375 16.64 8.49 6.95
C GLN A 375 17.30 8.29 5.59
N SER A 376 17.08 7.14 4.95
CA SER A 376 17.77 6.79 3.70
C SER A 376 17.29 7.63 2.51
N LEU A 377 16.00 7.96 2.48
CA LEU A 377 15.42 8.84 1.46
C LEU A 377 15.58 10.33 1.81
N GLY A 378 15.98 10.66 3.05
CA GLY A 378 16.10 12.04 3.52
C GLY A 378 14.76 12.77 3.55
N LEU A 379 13.68 12.09 3.98
CA LEU A 379 12.30 12.60 3.94
C LEU A 379 12.04 13.82 4.84
N CYS A 380 12.96 14.14 5.75
CA CYS A 380 12.85 15.27 6.67
C CYS A 380 13.67 16.51 6.22
N ASP A 381 14.08 16.59 4.95
CA ASP A 381 15.03 17.64 4.50
C ASP A 381 14.43 19.06 4.44
N VAL A 382 13.14 19.18 4.11
CA VAL A 382 12.44 20.48 4.00
C VAL A 382 11.23 20.62 4.92
N GLY A 383 10.88 19.57 5.66
CA GLY A 383 9.78 19.56 6.61
C GLY A 383 9.79 18.29 7.46
N ASP A 384 8.96 18.25 8.50
CA ASP A 384 8.85 17.07 9.34
C ASP A 384 8.12 15.93 8.62
N PHE A 385 8.60 14.71 8.80
CA PHE A 385 7.92 13.50 8.36
C PHE A 385 7.63 12.59 9.56
N ASN A 386 6.37 12.56 9.99
CA ASN A 386 5.90 11.60 10.99
C ASN A 386 5.21 10.41 10.30
N PRO A 387 5.79 9.19 10.37
CA PRO A 387 5.18 8.02 9.75
C PRO A 387 3.75 7.73 10.22
N LYS A 388 3.40 8.08 11.46
CA LYS A 388 2.05 7.84 12.00
C LYS A 388 0.96 8.63 11.28
N ASP A 389 1.32 9.78 10.72
CA ASP A 389 0.39 10.70 10.07
C ASP A 389 0.44 10.55 8.54
N LYS A 390 1.59 10.15 8.00
CA LYS A 390 1.88 10.15 6.55
C LYS A 390 1.79 8.78 5.90
N VAL A 391 1.92 7.69 6.66
CA VAL A 391 2.02 6.32 6.12
C VAL A 391 0.70 5.56 6.28
N LEU A 392 0.07 5.24 5.15
CA LEU A 392 -1.20 4.52 5.10
C LEU A 392 -1.03 3.02 5.14
N GLY A 393 -1.92 2.34 5.86
CA GLY A 393 -1.90 0.88 5.98
C GLY A 393 -0.73 0.35 6.80
N MET A 394 -0.07 1.19 7.61
CA MET A 394 0.97 0.73 8.53
C MET A 394 0.37 -0.25 9.55
N PRO A 395 0.97 -1.43 9.77
CA PRO A 395 0.46 -2.38 10.76
C PRO A 395 0.41 -1.74 12.15
N LYS A 396 -0.76 -1.84 12.78
CA LYS A 396 -0.99 -1.40 14.17
C LYS A 396 -1.34 -2.61 15.02
N VAL A 397 -0.80 -2.62 16.24
CA VAL A 397 -1.26 -3.53 17.29
C VAL A 397 -2.23 -2.73 18.14
N ASP A 398 -3.53 -2.95 17.96
CA ASP A 398 -4.58 -2.18 18.66
C ASP A 398 -5.04 -2.84 19.98
N GLY A 399 -4.36 -3.92 20.40
CA GLY A 399 -4.68 -4.69 21.59
C GLY A 399 -4.35 -3.95 22.89
N ASN A 400 -5.28 -3.87 23.84
CA ASN A 400 -5.06 -3.21 25.13
C ASN A 400 -3.97 -3.95 25.92
N LEU A 401 -4.05 -5.29 25.98
CA LEU A 401 -3.09 -6.12 26.72
C LEU A 401 -1.71 -6.11 26.07
N ALA A 402 -1.65 -6.26 24.74
CA ALA A 402 -0.40 -6.25 24.00
C ALA A 402 0.40 -4.93 24.12
N ASN A 403 -0.28 -3.81 24.36
CA ASN A 403 0.34 -2.50 24.52
C ASN A 403 0.60 -2.09 25.98
N ARG A 404 0.28 -2.94 26.96
CA ARG A 404 0.61 -2.65 28.36
C ARG A 404 2.12 -2.73 28.59
N VAL A 405 2.60 -1.90 29.50
CA VAL A 405 3.95 -2.06 30.05
C VAL A 405 4.02 -3.43 30.75
N THR A 406 5.14 -4.13 30.61
CA THR A 406 5.29 -5.50 31.12
C THR A 406 4.92 -5.65 32.59
N PHE A 407 5.30 -4.67 33.42
CA PHE A 407 4.94 -4.64 34.84
C PHE A 407 3.41 -4.66 35.03
N ASP A 408 2.68 -3.77 34.36
CA ASP A 408 1.22 -3.69 34.45
C ASP A 408 0.54 -4.94 33.89
N PHE A 409 1.10 -5.55 32.84
CA PHE A 409 0.58 -6.80 32.30
C PHE A 409 0.69 -7.95 33.32
N VAL A 410 1.85 -8.08 33.98
CA VAL A 410 2.07 -9.11 35.00
C VAL A 410 1.16 -8.89 36.21
N ASP A 411 1.04 -7.63 36.68
CA ASP A 411 0.10 -7.28 37.74
C ASP A 411 -1.33 -7.64 37.34
N GLU A 412 -1.77 -7.27 36.13
CA GLU A 412 -3.11 -7.58 35.61
C GLU A 412 -3.41 -9.08 35.61
N VAL A 413 -2.48 -9.93 35.13
CA VAL A 413 -2.64 -11.39 35.13
C VAL A 413 -2.76 -11.96 36.55
N SER A 414 -2.22 -11.29 37.55
CA SER A 414 -2.26 -11.73 38.96
C SER A 414 -3.50 -11.25 39.73
N ARG A 415 -4.36 -10.41 39.13
CA ARG A 415 -5.57 -9.89 39.77
C ARG A 415 -6.66 -10.96 39.88
N ASP A 416 -7.62 -10.71 40.76
CA ASP A 416 -8.84 -11.51 40.89
C ASP A 416 -9.81 -11.22 39.72
N SER A 417 -9.39 -11.60 38.52
CA SER A 417 -10.15 -11.45 37.28
C SER A 417 -10.00 -12.69 36.40
N PRO A 418 -11.05 -13.10 35.66
CA PRO A 418 -11.00 -14.29 34.82
C PRO A 418 -10.20 -14.10 33.51
N ALA A 419 -9.86 -12.87 33.14
CA ALA A 419 -9.03 -12.52 31.99
C ALA A 419 -8.26 -11.21 32.29
N PRO A 420 -7.02 -11.02 31.79
CA PRO A 420 -6.24 -11.92 30.93
C PRO A 420 -5.84 -13.21 31.63
N GLY A 421 -5.85 -14.32 30.89
CA GLY A 421 -5.64 -15.66 31.44
C GLY A 421 -4.45 -16.40 30.83
N GLY A 422 -4.45 -17.72 31.01
CA GLY A 422 -3.37 -18.59 30.52
C GLY A 422 -3.19 -18.57 28.99
N GLY A 423 -4.23 -18.25 28.21
CA GLY A 423 -4.14 -18.14 26.76
C GLY A 423 -3.36 -16.89 26.32
N SER A 424 -3.68 -15.72 26.88
CA SER A 424 -2.90 -14.48 26.68
C SER A 424 -1.42 -14.66 27.07
N VAL A 425 -1.13 -15.30 28.21
CA VAL A 425 0.26 -15.58 28.63
C VAL A 425 0.95 -16.59 27.69
N ALA A 426 0.23 -17.59 27.20
CA ALA A 426 0.75 -18.55 26.24
C ALA A 426 1.17 -17.88 24.92
N ALA A 427 0.34 -16.97 24.42
CA ALA A 427 0.62 -16.19 23.22
C ALA A 427 1.86 -15.30 23.41
N LEU A 428 1.97 -14.59 24.55
CA LEU A 428 3.14 -13.78 24.89
C LEU A 428 4.42 -14.64 24.98
N SER A 429 4.35 -15.81 25.61
CA SER A 429 5.50 -16.75 25.70
C SER A 429 5.98 -17.18 24.32
N GLY A 430 5.05 -17.49 23.41
CA GLY A 430 5.36 -17.79 22.01
C GLY A 430 6.01 -16.60 21.30
N ALA A 431 5.47 -15.40 21.46
CA ALA A 431 5.98 -14.18 20.83
C ALA A 431 7.43 -13.89 21.26
N LEU A 432 7.73 -14.03 22.55
CA LEU A 432 9.09 -13.89 23.09
C LEU A 432 10.02 -14.96 22.53
N GLY A 433 9.53 -16.21 22.40
CA GLY A 433 10.28 -17.29 21.76
C GLY A 433 10.67 -16.99 20.31
N ALA A 434 9.71 -16.51 19.51
CA ALA A 434 9.97 -16.05 18.14
C ALA A 434 10.96 -14.87 18.11
N ALA A 435 10.78 -13.89 19.01
CA ALA A 435 11.63 -12.70 19.09
C ALA A 435 13.10 -13.04 19.34
N LEU A 436 13.41 -14.01 20.21
CA LEU A 436 14.79 -14.47 20.44
C LEU A 436 15.40 -15.11 19.18
N GLY A 437 14.66 -15.98 18.48
CA GLY A 437 15.12 -16.57 17.21
C GLY A 437 15.40 -15.51 16.13
N ILE A 438 14.53 -14.50 16.03
CA ILE A 438 14.68 -13.36 15.10
C ILE A 438 15.88 -12.49 15.48
N MET A 439 16.07 -12.21 16.77
CA MET A 439 17.22 -11.45 17.27
C MET A 439 18.53 -12.12 16.86
N VAL A 440 18.64 -13.43 17.06
CA VAL A 440 19.82 -14.19 16.64
C VAL A 440 20.01 -14.09 15.13
N ALA A 441 18.96 -14.30 14.32
CA ALA A 441 19.06 -14.17 12.86
C ALA A 441 19.54 -12.77 12.41
N ASN A 442 19.05 -11.71 13.06
CA ASN A 442 19.45 -10.33 12.77
C ASN A 442 20.91 -10.05 13.17
N LEU A 443 21.34 -10.52 14.35
CA LEU A 443 22.72 -10.39 14.83
C LEU A 443 23.69 -11.16 13.92
N SER A 444 23.34 -12.38 13.52
CA SER A 444 24.15 -13.21 12.62
C SER A 444 24.33 -12.56 11.24
N THR A 445 23.30 -11.89 10.71
CA THR A 445 23.34 -11.30 9.35
C THR A 445 24.47 -10.27 9.21
N SER A 446 24.80 -9.55 10.28
CA SER A 446 25.86 -8.52 10.29
C SER A 446 27.20 -9.04 10.83
N LYS A 447 27.29 -10.31 11.23
CA LYS A 447 28.47 -10.90 11.86
C LYS A 447 29.40 -11.51 10.80
N ALA A 448 30.70 -11.38 11.02
CA ALA A 448 31.72 -12.01 10.17
C ALA A 448 31.62 -13.55 10.25
N GLY A 449 31.77 -14.23 9.11
CA GLY A 449 31.66 -15.69 8.98
C GLY A 449 30.27 -16.18 8.55
N PHE A 450 29.30 -15.28 8.42
CA PHE A 450 27.91 -15.58 8.03
C PHE A 450 27.55 -15.04 6.65
N GLU A 451 28.53 -14.57 5.87
CA GLU A 451 28.33 -13.89 4.58
C GLU A 451 27.52 -14.71 3.60
N ASP A 452 27.79 -16.01 3.49
CA ASP A 452 27.11 -16.94 2.58
C ASP A 452 25.69 -17.32 3.07
N GLN A 453 25.35 -17.00 4.31
CA GLN A 453 24.05 -17.31 4.91
C GLN A 453 23.11 -16.09 5.02
N LYS A 454 23.56 -14.90 4.58
CA LYS A 454 22.82 -13.63 4.75
C LYS A 454 21.39 -13.68 4.22
N GLU A 455 21.19 -14.20 3.01
CA GLU A 455 19.85 -14.30 2.40
C GLU A 455 18.93 -15.19 3.24
N ARG A 456 19.45 -16.35 3.66
CA ARG A 456 18.71 -17.29 4.51
C ARG A 456 18.39 -16.71 5.89
N LEU A 457 19.33 -16.03 6.53
CA LEU A 457 19.11 -15.36 7.82
C LEU A 457 18.06 -14.26 7.70
N ASN A 458 18.10 -13.51 6.61
CA ASN A 458 17.11 -12.47 6.33
C ASN A 458 15.70 -13.03 6.14
N GLU A 459 15.57 -14.14 5.42
CA GLU A 459 14.30 -14.85 5.28
C GLU A 459 13.77 -15.34 6.63
N ILE A 460 14.63 -15.95 7.46
CA ILE A 460 14.27 -16.44 8.81
C ILE A 460 13.75 -15.27 9.65
N ALA A 461 14.48 -14.15 9.67
CA ALA A 461 14.09 -12.97 10.44
C ALA A 461 12.76 -12.38 9.94
N SER A 462 12.57 -12.26 8.63
CA SER A 462 11.34 -11.70 8.02
C SER A 462 10.11 -12.59 8.25
N LYS A 463 10.27 -13.92 8.08
CA LYS A 463 9.21 -14.91 8.42
C LYS A 463 8.90 -14.87 9.92
N GLY A 464 9.94 -14.77 10.75
CA GLY A 464 9.80 -14.67 12.20
C GLY A 464 9.01 -13.44 12.64
N GLN A 465 9.21 -12.25 12.03
CA GLN A 465 8.42 -11.06 12.36
C GLN A 465 6.92 -11.31 12.17
N THR A 466 6.53 -11.97 11.07
CA THR A 466 5.13 -12.35 10.81
C THR A 466 4.57 -13.25 11.91
N VAL A 467 5.34 -14.26 12.34
CA VAL A 467 4.94 -15.19 13.42
C VAL A 467 4.81 -14.47 14.75
N LYS A 468 5.80 -13.62 15.07
CA LYS A 468 5.84 -12.81 16.30
C LYS A 468 4.64 -11.86 16.36
N ASP A 469 4.33 -11.16 15.27
CA ASP A 469 3.18 -10.25 15.22
C ASP A 469 1.83 -10.99 15.33
N ALA A 470 1.71 -12.20 14.74
CA ALA A 470 0.53 -13.04 14.91
C ALA A 470 0.33 -13.48 16.37
N LEU A 471 1.41 -13.83 17.08
CA LEU A 471 1.37 -14.17 18.50
C LEU A 471 1.04 -12.97 19.40
N ILE A 472 1.59 -11.79 19.09
CA ILE A 472 1.23 -10.55 19.80
C ILE A 472 -0.27 -10.27 19.65
N LYS A 473 -0.81 -10.40 18.44
CA LYS A 473 -2.25 -10.22 18.21
C LYS A 473 -3.10 -11.22 19.01
N ALA A 474 -2.62 -12.46 19.15
CA ALA A 474 -3.33 -13.50 19.89
C ALA A 474 -3.46 -13.21 21.40
N ILE A 475 -2.62 -12.32 21.98
CA ILE A 475 -2.70 -11.92 23.39
C ILE A 475 -4.09 -11.37 23.73
N ASP A 476 -4.58 -10.44 22.91
CA ASP A 476 -5.88 -9.79 23.10
C ASP A 476 -7.04 -10.60 22.51
N GLU A 477 -6.80 -11.37 21.44
CA GLU A 477 -7.84 -12.23 20.85
C GLU A 477 -8.33 -13.29 21.84
N ASP A 478 -7.45 -13.82 22.70
CA ASP A 478 -7.83 -14.80 23.73
C ASP A 478 -8.87 -14.22 24.70
N THR A 479 -8.60 -13.02 25.21
CA THR A 479 -9.51 -12.31 26.11
C THR A 479 -10.81 -11.96 25.39
N SER A 480 -10.72 -11.42 24.17
CA SER A 480 -11.88 -11.02 23.37
C SER A 480 -12.80 -12.19 23.01
N ALA A 481 -12.23 -13.38 22.74
CA ALA A 481 -13.00 -14.58 22.45
C ALA A 481 -13.66 -15.14 23.72
N PHE A 482 -12.98 -15.09 24.87
CA PHE A 482 -13.54 -15.53 26.15
C PHE A 482 -14.70 -14.64 26.61
N ASP A 483 -14.64 -13.33 26.34
CA ASP A 483 -15.73 -12.40 26.63
C ASP A 483 -17.05 -12.79 25.94
N GLN A 484 -17.00 -13.43 24.77
CA GLN A 484 -18.20 -13.93 24.09
C GLN A 484 -18.86 -15.07 24.88
N VAL A 485 -18.05 -15.96 25.47
CA VAL A 485 -18.55 -17.02 26.34
C VAL A 485 -19.19 -16.42 27.59
N ILE A 486 -18.55 -15.41 28.21
CA ILE A 486 -19.12 -14.71 29.37
C ILE A 486 -20.43 -14.00 29.04
N LYS A 487 -20.51 -13.33 27.88
CA LYS A 487 -21.75 -12.70 27.40
C LYS A 487 -22.86 -13.73 27.22
N ALA A 488 -22.56 -14.87 26.60
CA ALA A 488 -23.52 -15.96 26.47
C ALA A 488 -23.95 -16.53 27.83
N MET A 489 -23.03 -16.65 28.80
CA MET A 489 -23.36 -17.13 30.16
C MET A 489 -24.36 -16.21 30.87
N ARG A 490 -24.31 -14.91 30.60
CA ARG A 490 -25.16 -13.85 31.17
C ARG A 490 -26.53 -13.70 30.51
N MET A 491 -26.80 -14.41 29.40
CA MET A 491 -28.12 -14.37 28.76
C MET A 491 -29.24 -14.89 29.69
N PRO A 492 -30.50 -14.42 29.50
CA PRO A 492 -31.65 -14.88 30.27
C PRO A 492 -31.81 -16.41 30.24
N LYS A 493 -32.52 -16.94 31.25
CA LYS A 493 -32.72 -18.39 31.42
C LYS A 493 -34.12 -18.76 31.91
N ASP A 494 -35.05 -17.82 31.79
CA ASP A 494 -36.36 -17.88 32.43
C ASP A 494 -37.35 -18.71 31.63
N THR A 495 -37.30 -18.61 30.30
CA THR A 495 -38.13 -19.42 29.39
C THR A 495 -37.32 -20.54 28.71
N ASP A 496 -38.02 -21.55 28.17
CA ASP A 496 -37.34 -22.61 27.38
C ASP A 496 -36.75 -22.07 26.07
N ALA A 497 -37.33 -21.01 25.51
CA ALA A 497 -36.75 -20.28 24.39
C ALA A 497 -35.43 -19.59 24.80
N ASP A 498 -35.39 -18.96 25.96
CA ASP A 498 -34.17 -18.31 26.49
C ASP A 498 -33.08 -19.35 26.77
N LYS A 499 -33.42 -20.47 27.40
CA LYS A 499 -32.47 -21.56 27.66
C LYS A 499 -31.86 -22.09 26.37
N LYS A 500 -32.68 -22.28 25.33
CA LYS A 500 -32.22 -22.76 24.02
C LYS A 500 -31.33 -21.74 23.32
N SER A 501 -31.74 -20.47 23.29
CA SER A 501 -30.95 -19.38 22.72
C SER A 501 -29.60 -19.22 23.43
N ARG A 502 -29.61 -19.22 24.76
CA ARG A 502 -28.42 -19.21 25.60
C ARG A 502 -27.52 -20.40 25.32
N GLU A 503 -28.07 -21.61 25.22
CA GLU A 503 -27.28 -22.80 24.92
C GLU A 503 -26.60 -22.72 23.54
N THR A 504 -27.32 -22.27 22.51
CA THR A 504 -26.75 -22.06 21.18
C THR A 504 -25.60 -21.06 21.22
N ALA A 505 -25.83 -19.88 21.81
CA ALA A 505 -24.80 -18.85 21.95
C ALA A 505 -23.58 -19.34 22.75
N MET A 506 -23.79 -20.14 23.80
CA MET A 506 -22.71 -20.76 24.57
C MET A 506 -21.89 -21.74 23.72
N GLN A 507 -22.55 -22.58 22.92
CA GLN A 507 -21.86 -23.56 22.07
C GLN A 507 -21.08 -22.91 20.93
N GLU A 508 -21.59 -21.83 20.35
CA GLU A 508 -20.89 -21.02 19.35
C GLU A 508 -19.70 -20.28 19.99
N GLY A 509 -19.93 -19.63 21.13
CA GLY A 509 -18.88 -18.96 21.90
C GLY A 509 -17.72 -19.88 22.28
N TYR A 510 -18.00 -21.09 22.76
CA TYR A 510 -16.93 -22.06 23.07
C TYR A 510 -16.18 -22.53 21.83
N GLN A 511 -16.83 -22.69 20.68
CA GLN A 511 -16.14 -23.06 19.43
C GLN A 511 -15.18 -21.95 18.99
N ILE A 512 -15.61 -20.69 19.04
CA ILE A 512 -14.78 -19.52 18.74
C ILE A 512 -13.61 -19.42 19.74
N ALA A 513 -13.90 -19.49 21.04
CA ALA A 513 -12.90 -19.45 22.11
C ALA A 513 -11.94 -20.67 22.12
N THR A 514 -12.28 -21.76 21.42
CA THR A 514 -11.35 -22.89 21.22
C THR A 514 -10.42 -22.65 20.05
N GLN A 515 -10.87 -21.92 19.03
CA GLN A 515 -10.10 -21.71 17.80
C GLN A 515 -8.89 -20.80 18.02
N VAL A 516 -9.03 -19.75 18.84
CA VAL A 516 -7.93 -18.82 19.17
C VAL A 516 -6.73 -19.53 19.81
N PRO A 517 -6.87 -20.29 20.92
CA PRO A 517 -5.74 -21.00 21.50
C PRO A 517 -5.22 -22.12 20.58
N LEU A 518 -6.05 -22.72 19.71
CA LEU A 518 -5.57 -23.68 18.72
C LEU A 518 -4.65 -23.05 17.67
N GLU A 519 -5.00 -21.87 17.16
CA GLU A 519 -4.10 -21.13 16.27
C GLU A 519 -2.88 -20.59 17.03
N THR A 520 -3.01 -20.25 18.32
CA THR A 520 -1.85 -19.92 19.17
C THR A 520 -0.85 -21.08 19.26
N VAL A 521 -1.32 -22.33 19.44
CA VAL A 521 -0.44 -23.52 19.38
C VAL A 521 0.29 -23.62 18.04
N LYS A 522 -0.42 -23.38 16.93
CA LYS A 522 0.18 -23.40 15.59
C LYS A 522 1.22 -22.29 15.42
N HIS A 523 0.95 -21.07 15.89
CA HIS A 523 1.93 -19.98 15.82
C HIS A 523 3.15 -20.25 16.72
N CYS A 524 2.98 -20.87 17.88
CA CYS A 524 4.10 -21.35 18.70
C CYS A 524 4.91 -22.44 17.98
N ARG A 525 4.27 -23.34 17.23
CA ARG A 525 4.95 -24.31 16.35
C ARG A 525 5.77 -23.59 15.28
N ASP A 526 5.20 -22.56 14.65
CA ASP A 526 5.90 -21.75 13.66
C ASP A 526 7.08 -20.99 14.29
N ALA A 527 6.96 -20.51 15.53
CA ALA A 527 8.07 -19.90 16.28
C ALA A 527 9.18 -20.91 16.59
N LEU A 528 8.82 -22.15 16.94
CA LEU A 528 9.78 -23.26 17.09
C LEU A 528 10.47 -23.61 15.78
N GLN A 529 9.78 -23.50 14.64
CA GLN A 529 10.38 -23.68 13.32
C GLN A 529 11.47 -22.62 13.05
N ILE A 530 11.21 -21.36 13.40
CA ILE A 530 12.22 -20.28 13.35
C ILE A 530 13.44 -20.62 14.23
N CYS A 531 13.20 -21.05 15.48
CA CYS A 531 14.28 -21.47 16.39
C CYS A 531 15.07 -22.68 15.84
N SER A 532 14.38 -23.65 15.24
CA SER A 532 14.99 -24.83 14.60
C SER A 532 15.87 -24.45 13.41
N GLU A 533 15.43 -23.52 12.57
CA GLU A 533 16.22 -23.06 11.43
C GLU A 533 17.46 -22.30 11.86
N ILE A 534 17.33 -21.39 12.83
CA ILE A 534 18.47 -20.62 13.34
C ILE A 534 19.44 -21.50 14.14
N SER A 535 18.97 -22.54 14.85
CA SER A 535 19.84 -23.47 15.58
C SER A 535 20.84 -24.22 14.70
N LYS A 536 20.57 -24.33 13.40
CA LYS A 536 21.47 -24.96 12.42
C LYS A 536 22.57 -24.02 11.92
N LEU A 537 22.42 -22.72 12.18
CA LEU A 537 23.30 -21.67 11.70
C LEU A 537 24.07 -20.99 12.84
N MET A 538 23.53 -21.00 14.06
CA MET A 538 24.06 -20.27 15.21
C MET A 538 25.52 -20.59 15.54
N ASP A 539 26.18 -19.64 16.19
CA ASP A 539 27.45 -19.85 16.88
C ASP A 539 27.26 -19.96 18.39
N ASP A 540 28.33 -20.32 19.09
CA ASP A 540 28.35 -20.57 20.54
C ASP A 540 27.82 -19.39 21.36
N GLY A 541 28.10 -18.17 20.93
CA GLY A 541 27.66 -16.95 21.62
C GLY A 541 26.15 -16.71 21.54
N MET A 542 25.44 -17.44 20.69
CA MET A 542 24.00 -17.29 20.43
C MET A 542 23.17 -18.49 20.89
N ALA A 543 23.83 -19.61 21.23
CA ALA A 543 23.15 -20.88 21.54
C ALA A 543 22.16 -20.75 22.72
N SER A 544 22.50 -19.95 23.73
CA SER A 544 21.64 -19.72 24.89
C SER A 544 20.31 -19.01 24.54
N ASP A 545 20.36 -18.03 23.62
CA ASP A 545 19.18 -17.30 23.16
C ASP A 545 18.26 -18.19 22.32
N VAL A 546 18.84 -19.00 21.42
CA VAL A 546 18.10 -19.94 20.58
C VAL A 546 17.41 -21.02 21.43
N GLY A 547 18.13 -21.59 22.40
CA GLY A 547 17.58 -22.59 23.32
C GLY A 547 16.46 -22.02 24.18
N SER A 548 16.66 -20.83 24.76
CA SER A 548 15.65 -20.13 25.53
C SER A 548 14.39 -19.84 24.69
N GLY A 549 14.59 -19.39 23.44
CA GLY A 549 13.49 -19.12 22.51
C GLY A 549 12.64 -20.35 22.24
N ALA A 550 13.27 -21.51 21.98
CA ALA A 550 12.55 -22.75 21.76
C ALA A 550 11.79 -23.23 23.01
N LEU A 551 12.40 -23.16 24.19
CA LEU A 551 11.74 -23.53 25.44
C LEU A 551 10.50 -22.66 25.71
N MET A 552 10.61 -21.34 25.51
CA MET A 552 9.49 -20.40 25.67
C MET A 552 8.36 -20.66 24.67
N ALA A 553 8.70 -20.91 23.41
CA ALA A 553 7.71 -21.23 22.38
C ALA A 553 6.98 -22.55 22.68
N ASN A 554 7.69 -23.58 23.14
CA ASN A 554 7.08 -24.85 23.54
C ASN A 554 6.20 -24.71 24.80
N ALA A 555 6.65 -23.93 25.79
CA ALA A 555 5.84 -23.61 26.97
C ALA A 555 4.53 -22.90 26.56
N GLY A 556 4.62 -21.93 25.64
CA GLY A 556 3.45 -21.28 25.04
C GLY A 556 2.52 -22.28 24.35
N ALA A 557 3.05 -23.17 23.52
CA ALA A 557 2.24 -24.21 22.86
C ALA A 557 1.50 -25.11 23.87
N LYS A 558 2.20 -25.59 24.91
CA LYS A 558 1.61 -26.45 25.95
C LYS A 558 0.55 -25.71 26.77
N ALA A 559 0.82 -24.45 27.13
CA ALA A 559 -0.13 -23.60 27.86
C ALA A 559 -1.41 -23.32 27.04
N ALA A 560 -1.27 -22.95 25.76
CA ALA A 560 -2.40 -22.77 24.85
C ALA A 560 -3.20 -24.08 24.67
N ALA A 561 -2.52 -25.24 24.60
CA ALA A 561 -3.18 -26.53 24.48
C ALA A 561 -4.08 -26.87 25.69
N TYR A 562 -3.74 -26.43 26.90
CA TYR A 562 -4.63 -26.58 28.06
C TYR A 562 -5.95 -25.81 27.87
N ASN A 563 -5.89 -24.59 27.30
CA ASN A 563 -7.07 -23.79 26.99
C ASN A 563 -7.95 -24.45 25.91
N VAL A 564 -7.34 -25.06 24.88
CA VAL A 564 -8.10 -25.87 23.91
C VAL A 564 -8.79 -27.06 24.61
N ARG A 565 -8.04 -27.82 25.42
CA ARG A 565 -8.55 -29.03 26.09
C ARG A 565 -9.68 -28.75 27.07
N ILE A 566 -9.60 -27.65 27.84
CA ILE A 566 -10.68 -27.29 28.78
C ILE A 566 -11.95 -26.88 28.02
N ASN A 567 -11.83 -26.11 26.94
CA ASN A 567 -12.99 -25.70 26.14
C ASN A 567 -13.66 -26.87 25.41
N LEU A 568 -12.87 -27.84 24.92
CA LEU A 568 -13.42 -29.06 24.29
C LEU A 568 -14.32 -29.89 25.21
N LYS A 569 -14.13 -29.82 26.55
CA LYS A 569 -15.02 -30.50 27.50
C LYS A 569 -16.42 -29.87 27.55
N SER A 570 -16.54 -28.60 27.17
CA SER A 570 -17.78 -27.83 27.20
C SER A 570 -18.54 -27.83 25.86
N ILE A 571 -17.96 -28.40 24.80
CA ILE A 571 -18.53 -28.45 23.45
C ILE A 571 -19.23 -29.79 23.20
N LYS A 572 -20.49 -29.74 22.79
CA LYS A 572 -21.31 -30.93 22.49
C LYS A 572 -21.08 -31.50 21.09
N ASN A 573 -20.62 -30.68 20.14
CA ASN A 573 -20.36 -31.10 18.77
C ASN A 573 -19.18 -32.09 18.71
N LYS A 574 -19.49 -33.39 18.75
CA LYS A 574 -18.49 -34.48 18.75
C LYS A 574 -17.56 -34.46 17.53
N LYS A 575 -18.06 -34.03 16.35
CA LYS A 575 -17.24 -33.92 15.13
C LYS A 575 -16.20 -32.83 15.30
N PHE A 576 -16.61 -31.65 15.77
CA PHE A 576 -15.69 -30.56 16.09
C PHE A 576 -14.66 -31.00 17.13
N CYS A 577 -15.07 -31.60 18.25
CA CYS A 577 -14.14 -32.02 19.30
C CYS A 577 -13.11 -33.04 18.81
N LYS A 578 -13.52 -34.02 18.00
CA LYS A 578 -12.60 -35.00 17.43
C LYS A 578 -11.61 -34.37 16.44
N THR A 579 -12.10 -33.55 15.52
CA THR A 579 -11.25 -32.87 14.53
C THR A 579 -10.24 -31.95 15.20
N THR A 580 -10.70 -31.09 16.10
CA THR A 580 -9.86 -30.15 16.84
C THR A 580 -8.88 -30.86 17.77
N GLY A 581 -9.31 -31.91 18.47
CA GLY A 581 -8.44 -32.73 19.32
C GLY A 581 -7.32 -33.42 18.54
N ASN A 582 -7.62 -33.98 17.37
CA ASN A 582 -6.62 -34.59 16.50
C ASN A 582 -5.62 -33.55 15.96
N LYS A 583 -6.10 -32.38 15.51
CA LYS A 583 -5.24 -31.28 15.05
C LYS A 583 -4.33 -30.80 16.17
N LEU A 584 -4.87 -30.62 17.39
CA LEU A 584 -4.09 -30.24 18.57
C LEU A 584 -2.99 -31.24 18.89
N GLY A 585 -3.31 -32.54 18.94
CA GLY A 585 -2.33 -33.59 19.22
C GLY A 585 -1.15 -33.53 18.25
N LYS A 586 -1.45 -33.48 16.95
CA LYS A 586 -0.43 -33.41 15.90
C LYS A 586 0.46 -32.17 16.03
N LEU A 587 -0.11 -31.00 16.30
CA LEU A 587 0.66 -29.77 16.50
C LEU A 587 1.57 -29.85 17.74
N ILE A 588 1.11 -30.45 18.83
CA ILE A 588 1.92 -30.60 20.05
C ILE A 588 3.07 -31.59 19.84
N ASP A 589 2.83 -32.68 19.13
CA ASP A 589 3.90 -33.63 18.78
C ASP A 589 4.97 -32.95 17.90
N GLU A 590 4.56 -32.15 16.92
CA GLU A 590 5.46 -31.32 16.11
C GLU A 590 6.26 -30.32 16.97
N CYS A 591 5.60 -29.64 17.92
CA CYS A 591 6.27 -28.70 18.83
C CYS A 591 7.35 -29.40 19.68
N ASN A 592 7.02 -30.54 20.27
CA ASN A 592 7.97 -31.29 21.09
C ASN A 592 9.18 -31.74 20.27
N LEU A 593 8.95 -32.28 19.07
CA LEU A 593 10.01 -32.72 18.17
C LEU A 593 10.94 -31.57 17.75
N LEU A 594 10.38 -30.41 17.39
CA LEU A 594 11.17 -29.23 17.06
C LEU A 594 11.98 -28.73 18.26
N THR A 595 11.40 -28.77 19.46
CA THR A 595 12.09 -28.36 20.69
C THR A 595 13.28 -29.27 20.98
N GLU A 596 13.09 -30.59 20.90
CA GLU A 596 14.16 -31.58 21.10
C GLU A 596 15.29 -31.38 20.09
N LEU A 597 14.95 -31.14 18.83
CA LEU A 597 15.95 -30.86 17.79
C LEU A 597 16.77 -29.60 18.10
N VAL A 598 16.12 -28.52 18.53
CA VAL A 598 16.82 -27.28 18.90
C VAL A 598 17.73 -27.51 20.10
N ILE A 599 17.22 -28.14 21.16
CA ILE A 599 18.01 -28.42 22.37
C ILE A 599 19.22 -29.28 22.04
N GLN A 600 19.06 -30.33 21.22
CA GLN A 600 20.20 -31.15 20.79
C GLN A 600 21.26 -30.37 20.00
N ASN A 601 20.86 -29.37 19.22
CA ASN A 601 21.82 -28.52 18.51
C ASN A 601 22.50 -27.55 19.49
N VAL A 602 21.75 -26.96 20.42
CA VAL A 602 22.28 -26.08 21.48
C VAL A 602 23.29 -26.82 22.35
N ASP A 603 22.96 -28.02 22.82
CA ASP A 603 23.83 -28.85 23.66
C ASP A 603 25.08 -29.37 22.94
N LYS A 604 25.07 -29.39 21.60
CA LYS A 604 26.27 -29.73 20.81
C LYS A 604 27.18 -28.53 20.57
N THR A 605 26.60 -27.34 20.60
CA THR A 605 27.29 -26.08 20.34
C THR A 605 27.92 -25.52 21.62
N LEU A 606 27.25 -25.68 22.78
CA LEU A 606 27.79 -25.38 24.10
C LEU A 606 28.78 -26.47 24.56
#